data_AF-A0A453T1Q8-F1
#
_entry.id   AF-A0A453T1Q8-F1
#
_cell.length_a   1.000
_cell.length_b   1.000
_cell.length_c   1.000
_cell.angle_alpha   90.00
_cell.angle_beta   90.00
_cell.angle_gamma   90.00
#
_symmetry.space_group_name_H-M   'P 1'
#
loop_
_entity.id
_entity.type
_entity.pdbx_description
1 polymer ?
#
loop_
_entity_poly.entity_id
_entity_poly.type
_entity_poly.pdbx_seq_one_letter_code
_entity_poly.pdbx_strand_id
1 'polypeptide(L)'
;MKELLATGFMSNRGRQIVCSFLVRDMGIDWRMGAEWFETCLLDYDPASNYGNWTYGAGVGNDPREDRYFSIPKQAKTYDPDGEYVAYWLPELRSLAKERRNFPGASYIKQVVPLKFDGGHQRKDQQFNRQTRPKNIYRRQK
;
A
#
# COMPACT_ATOMS: atom_id res chain seq x y z
N MET A 1 -1.15 -3.15 10.91
CA MET A 1 -1.93 -2.21 11.76
C MET A 1 -1.90 -2.57 13.24
N LYS A 2 -2.10 -3.85 13.64
CA LYS A 2 -2.02 -4.23 15.07
C LYS A 2 -0.68 -3.89 15.75
N GLU A 3 0.45 -4.08 15.05
CA GLU A 3 1.78 -3.63 15.52
C GLU A 3 1.77 -2.16 15.92
N LEU A 4 1.41 -1.27 14.98
CA LEU A 4 1.37 0.18 15.20
C LEU A 4 0.53 0.58 16.41
N LEU A 5 -0.66 0.00 16.57
CA LEU A 5 -1.51 0.34 17.70
C LEU A 5 -0.94 -0.16 19.04
N ALA A 6 -0.29 -1.32 19.04
CA ALA A 6 0.21 -1.94 20.26
C ALA A 6 1.58 -1.40 20.71
N THR A 7 2.43 -0.99 19.77
CA THR A 7 3.83 -0.61 20.04
C THR A 7 4.16 0.83 19.71
N GLY A 8 3.28 1.51 18.97
CA GLY A 8 3.56 2.82 18.40
C GLY A 8 4.68 2.82 17.36
N PHE A 9 5.02 1.64 16.81
CA PHE A 9 6.00 1.48 15.75
C PHE A 9 5.42 0.67 14.59
N MET A 10 5.93 0.90 13.38
CA MET A 10 5.72 0.01 12.25
C MET A 10 6.97 0.02 11.38
N SER A 11 7.40 -1.14 10.88
CA SER A 11 8.52 -1.22 9.95
C SER A 11 8.33 -0.32 8.71
N ASN A 12 9.41 0.25 8.16
CA ASN A 12 9.34 1.11 6.97
C ASN A 12 8.58 0.43 5.80
N ARG A 13 8.83 -0.87 5.57
CA ARG A 13 8.12 -1.66 4.58
C ARG A 13 6.62 -1.74 4.89
N GLY A 14 6.26 -2.00 6.15
CA GLY A 14 4.87 -1.99 6.60
C GLY A 14 4.17 -0.66 6.34
N ARG A 15 4.83 0.46 6.68
CA ARG A 15 4.30 1.83 6.47
C ARG A 15 3.94 2.08 5.00
N GLN A 16 4.84 1.73 4.07
CA GLN A 16 4.60 1.88 2.63
C GLN A 16 3.43 1.01 2.14
N ILE A 17 3.34 -0.24 2.61
CA ILE A 17 2.28 -1.18 2.21
C ILE A 17 0.92 -0.68 2.68
N VAL A 18 0.78 -0.29 3.95
CA VAL A 18 -0.52 0.17 4.50
C VAL A 18 -0.96 1.51 3.90
N CYS A 19 -0.01 2.39 3.58
CA CYS A 19 -0.30 3.63 2.83
C CYS A 19 -0.86 3.31 1.44
N SER A 20 -0.20 2.44 0.68
CA SER A 20 -0.70 2.00 -0.64
C SER A 20 -2.07 1.35 -0.55
N PHE A 21 -2.29 0.49 0.45
CA PHE A 21 -3.58 -0.18 0.64
C PHE A 21 -4.71 0.82 0.92
N LEU A 22 -4.48 1.76 1.85
CA LEU A 22 -5.48 2.77 2.22
C LEU A 22 -5.83 3.68 1.03
N VAL A 23 -4.83 4.17 0.30
CA VAL A 23 -5.06 5.13 -0.79
C VAL A 23 -5.54 4.42 -2.06
N ARG A 24 -4.92 3.30 -2.42
CA ARG A 24 -5.19 2.64 -3.70
C ARG A 24 -6.30 1.62 -3.56
N ASP A 25 -6.21 0.65 -2.65
CA ASP A 25 -7.23 -0.41 -2.56
C ASP A 25 -8.53 0.08 -1.90
N MET A 26 -8.44 0.84 -0.80
CA MET A 26 -9.63 1.36 -0.11
C MET A 26 -10.16 2.67 -0.73
N GLY A 27 -9.33 3.43 -1.45
CA GLY A 27 -9.72 4.71 -2.04
C GLY A 27 -9.96 5.82 -1.01
N ILE A 28 -9.36 5.71 0.18
CA ILE A 28 -9.52 6.68 1.27
C ILE A 28 -8.51 7.82 1.10
N ASP A 29 -8.91 9.03 1.53
CA ASP A 29 -8.03 10.19 1.58
C ASP A 29 -6.79 9.89 2.43
N TRP A 30 -5.60 10.09 1.84
CA TRP A 30 -4.33 9.81 2.47
C TRP A 30 -4.12 10.59 3.78
N ARG A 31 -4.75 11.77 3.93
CA ARG A 31 -4.64 12.59 5.13
C ARG A 31 -5.18 11.88 6.36
N MET A 32 -6.23 11.07 6.21
CA MET A 32 -6.77 10.26 7.31
C MET A 32 -5.75 9.23 7.81
N GLY A 33 -5.00 8.63 6.89
CA GLY A 33 -3.92 7.71 7.25
C GLY A 33 -2.73 8.43 7.91
N ALA A 34 -2.39 9.62 7.41
CA ALA A 34 -1.33 10.45 7.97
C ALA A 34 -1.63 10.91 9.40
N GLU A 35 -2.85 11.38 9.67
CA GLU A 35 -3.33 11.79 11.00
C GLU A 35 -3.39 10.60 11.97
N TRP A 36 -3.79 9.41 11.48
CA TRP A 36 -3.74 8.20 12.30
C TRP A 36 -2.30 7.81 12.68
N PHE A 37 -1.36 7.97 11.75
CA PHE A 37 0.06 7.74 12.00
C PHE A 37 0.63 8.78 12.97
N GLU A 38 0.25 10.05 12.86
CA GLU A 38 0.58 11.09 13.84
C GLU A 38 0.09 10.74 15.24
N THR A 39 -1.10 10.16 15.35
CA THR A 39 -1.68 9.75 16.64
C THR A 39 -0.92 8.57 17.27
N CYS A 40 -0.41 7.64 16.47
CA CYS A 40 0.11 6.37 16.98
C CYS A 40 1.65 6.29 17.05
N LEU A 41 2.37 6.94 16.14
CA LEU A 41 3.81 6.73 15.99
C LEU A 41 4.59 7.38 17.13
N LEU A 42 5.41 6.58 17.83
CA LEU A 42 6.39 7.08 18.79
C LEU A 42 7.50 7.90 18.12
N ASP A 43 7.79 7.61 16.86
CA ASP A 43 8.77 8.32 16.03
C ASP A 43 8.12 9.34 15.09
N TYR A 44 6.93 9.84 15.46
CA TYR A 44 6.25 10.85 14.66
C TYR A 44 7.12 12.10 14.47
N ASP A 45 7.34 12.43 13.21
CA ASP A 45 7.92 13.68 12.75
C ASP A 45 7.02 14.20 11.61
N PRO A 46 6.49 15.44 11.68
CA PRO A 46 5.54 15.95 10.69
C PRO A 46 6.11 15.93 9.26
N ALA A 47 7.36 16.36 9.07
CA ALA A 47 7.97 16.42 7.75
C ALA A 47 8.13 15.02 7.14
N SER A 48 8.62 14.07 7.94
CA SER A 48 8.82 12.68 7.54
C SER A 48 7.49 11.98 7.30
N ASN A 49 6.50 12.14 8.18
CA ASN A 49 5.21 11.47 8.06
C ASN A 49 4.46 11.96 6.82
N TYR A 50 4.14 13.26 6.74
CA TYR A 50 3.39 13.81 5.62
C TYR A 50 4.16 13.75 4.30
N GLY A 51 5.49 13.87 4.34
CA GLY A 51 6.36 13.65 3.17
C GLY A 51 6.25 12.23 2.61
N ASN A 52 6.32 11.20 3.47
CA ASN A 52 6.16 9.82 3.04
C ASN A 52 4.73 9.51 2.57
N TRP A 53 3.71 10.07 3.22
CA TRP A 53 2.32 9.87 2.81
C TRP A 53 1.99 10.52 1.47
N THR A 54 2.45 11.75 1.21
CA THR A 54 2.30 12.40 -0.10
C THR A 54 3.03 11.65 -1.20
N TYR A 55 4.22 11.11 -0.89
CA TYR A 55 4.99 10.25 -1.79
C TYR A 55 4.24 8.95 -2.13
N GLY A 56 3.70 8.24 -1.14
CA GLY A 56 2.95 6.99 -1.35
C GLY A 56 1.61 7.22 -2.07
N ALA A 57 0.92 8.31 -1.73
CA ALA A 57 -0.34 8.69 -2.36
C ALA A 57 -0.17 9.16 -3.82
N GLY A 58 1.05 9.57 -4.20
CA GLY A 58 1.34 10.07 -5.55
C GLY A 58 0.86 11.51 -5.79
N VAL A 59 0.79 12.31 -4.72
CA VAL A 59 0.44 13.74 -4.78
C VAL A 59 1.63 14.65 -4.49
N GLY A 60 2.81 14.07 -4.23
CA GLY A 60 4.07 14.79 -4.10
C GLY A 60 4.70 15.16 -5.45
N ASN A 61 5.83 15.87 -5.41
CA ASN A 61 6.56 16.32 -6.60
C ASN A 61 7.48 15.24 -7.22
N ASP A 62 7.03 13.98 -7.22
CA ASP A 62 7.77 12.85 -7.79
C ASP A 62 7.24 12.53 -9.19
N PRO A 63 8.06 12.59 -10.25
CA PRO A 63 7.61 12.34 -11.62
C PRO A 63 7.27 10.88 -11.91
N ARG A 64 7.56 9.95 -10.99
CA ARG A 64 7.22 8.53 -11.17
C ARG A 64 5.74 8.31 -10.87
N GLU A 65 5.00 7.99 -11.92
CA GLU A 65 3.59 7.62 -11.83
C GLU A 65 3.40 6.25 -11.17
N ASP A 66 2.41 6.16 -10.28
CA ASP A 66 1.78 4.95 -9.73
C ASP A 66 2.64 3.97 -8.91
N ARG A 67 2.84 4.30 -7.63
CA ARG A 67 3.52 3.44 -6.62
C ARG A 67 2.54 2.48 -5.95
N TYR A 68 1.97 1.54 -6.71
CA TYR A 68 1.12 0.49 -6.14
C TYR A 68 1.95 -0.65 -5.54
N PHE A 69 1.63 -1.04 -4.30
CA PHE A 69 2.19 -2.21 -3.64
C PHE A 69 1.20 -3.38 -3.67
N SER A 70 1.50 -4.37 -4.50
CA SER A 70 0.74 -5.64 -4.54
C SER A 70 0.90 -6.40 -3.21
N ILE A 71 -0.16 -6.44 -2.39
CA ILE A 71 -0.16 -7.16 -1.11
C ILE A 71 0.36 -8.60 -1.27
N PRO A 72 -0.09 -9.38 -2.27
CA PRO A 72 0.38 -10.75 -2.40
C PRO A 72 1.89 -10.86 -2.66
N LYS A 73 2.42 -9.99 -3.53
CA LYS A 73 3.85 -9.95 -3.85
C LYS A 73 4.68 -9.54 -2.63
N GLN A 74 4.20 -8.55 -1.87
CA GLN A 74 4.88 -8.07 -0.67
C GLN A 74 4.92 -9.14 0.43
N ALA A 75 3.80 -9.83 0.68
CA ALA A 75 3.73 -10.93 1.64
C ALA A 75 4.73 -12.04 1.27
N LYS A 76 4.73 -12.50 0.01
CA LYS A 76 5.68 -13.51 -0.46
C LYS A 76 7.15 -13.09 -0.35
N THR A 77 7.45 -11.80 -0.49
CA THR A 77 8.82 -11.29 -0.48
C THR A 77 9.34 -11.06 0.93
N TYR A 78 8.52 -10.50 1.81
CA TYR A 78 8.94 -9.97 3.11
C TYR A 78 8.45 -10.80 4.30
N ASP A 79 7.49 -11.70 4.10
CA ASP A 79 7.00 -12.65 5.12
C ASP A 79 6.67 -14.01 4.48
N PRO A 80 7.64 -14.70 3.82
CA PRO A 80 7.36 -15.91 3.03
C PRO A 80 6.73 -17.04 3.86
N ASP A 81 7.09 -17.13 5.14
CA ASP A 81 6.60 -18.16 6.07
C ASP A 81 5.36 -17.71 6.88
N GLY A 82 4.92 -16.46 6.69
CA GLY A 82 3.80 -15.88 7.43
C GLY A 82 4.06 -15.75 8.94
N GLU A 83 5.32 -15.65 9.36
CA GLU A 83 5.69 -15.58 10.77
C GLU A 83 5.33 -14.20 11.37
N TYR A 84 5.51 -13.12 10.59
CA TYR A 84 5.13 -11.78 11.04
C TYR A 84 3.61 -11.69 11.21
N VAL A 85 2.82 -12.17 10.25
CA VAL A 85 1.36 -12.18 10.39
C VAL A 85 0.89 -13.10 11.51
N ALA A 86 1.49 -14.28 11.72
CA ALA A 86 1.12 -15.20 12.81
C ALA A 86 1.57 -14.72 14.20
N TYR A 87 2.55 -13.82 14.27
CA TYR A 87 2.90 -13.14 15.52
C TYR A 87 1.81 -12.13 15.91
N TRP A 88 1.40 -11.25 14.98
CA TRP A 88 0.42 -10.20 15.25
C TRP A 88 -1.04 -10.67 15.21
N LEU A 89 -1.32 -11.78 14.53
CA LEU A 89 -2.62 -12.44 14.41
C LEU A 89 -2.49 -13.89 14.92
N PRO A 90 -2.53 -14.13 16.24
CA PRO A 90 -2.32 -15.46 16.82
C PRO A 90 -3.25 -16.54 16.26
N GLU A 91 -4.47 -16.17 15.85
CA GLU A 91 -5.43 -17.03 15.18
C GLU A 91 -4.91 -17.70 13.90
N LEU A 92 -3.89 -17.11 13.24
CA LEU A 92 -3.26 -17.65 12.04
C LEU A 92 -2.13 -18.64 12.34
N ARG A 93 -1.65 -18.72 13.58
CA ARG A 93 -0.50 -19.57 13.94
C ARG A 93 -0.78 -21.06 13.74
N SER A 94 -2.03 -21.47 13.90
CA SER A 94 -2.51 -22.85 13.69
C SER A 94 -2.55 -23.25 12.21
N LEU A 95 -2.47 -22.30 11.28
CA LEU A 95 -2.45 -22.58 9.85
C LEU A 95 -1.04 -22.95 9.38
N ALA A 96 -1.00 -23.78 8.34
CA ALA A 96 0.23 -24.05 7.58
C ALA A 96 0.82 -22.75 7.02
N LYS A 97 2.15 -22.67 6.94
CA LYS A 97 2.90 -21.44 6.59
C LYS A 97 2.39 -20.79 5.31
N GLU A 98 2.11 -21.60 4.30
CA GLU A 98 1.66 -21.19 2.97
C GLU A 98 0.28 -20.53 2.99
N ARG A 99 -0.53 -20.85 4.00
CA ARG A 99 -1.90 -20.33 4.17
C ARG A 99 -1.98 -19.10 5.06
N ARG A 100 -0.94 -18.77 5.82
CA ARG A 100 -0.98 -17.66 6.80
C ARG A 100 -1.19 -16.30 6.15
N ASN A 101 -0.53 -16.06 5.01
CA ASN A 101 -0.68 -14.82 4.26
C ASN A 101 -2.01 -14.73 3.49
N PHE A 102 -2.63 -15.87 3.15
CA PHE A 102 -3.91 -15.95 2.43
C PHE A 102 -4.82 -17.01 3.07
N PRO A 103 -5.37 -16.74 4.27
CA PRO A 103 -6.12 -17.74 5.02
C PRO A 103 -7.51 -18.05 4.41
N GLY A 104 -8.00 -17.20 3.49
CA GLY A 104 -9.33 -17.32 2.90
C GLY A 104 -10.41 -17.16 3.97
N ALA A 105 -11.45 -17.99 3.91
CA ALA A 105 -12.55 -17.98 4.86
C ALA A 105 -12.16 -18.41 6.30
N SER A 106 -10.93 -18.91 6.51
CA SER A 106 -10.40 -19.20 7.85
C SER A 106 -10.08 -17.93 8.66
N TYR A 107 -10.18 -16.75 8.05
CA TYR A 107 -10.05 -15.45 8.72
C TYR A 107 -11.22 -14.52 8.39
N ILE A 108 -11.12 -13.25 8.74
CA ILE A 108 -12.16 -12.25 8.46
C ILE A 108 -12.38 -12.07 6.95
N LYS A 109 -13.63 -11.81 6.58
CA LYS A 109 -13.98 -11.45 5.20
C LYS A 109 -13.26 -10.16 4.80
N GLN A 110 -12.65 -10.17 3.62
CA GLN A 110 -12.00 -9.01 3.04
C GLN A 110 -13.00 -7.86 2.86
N VAL A 111 -12.63 -6.66 3.33
CA VAL A 111 -13.50 -5.47 3.31
C VAL A 111 -13.58 -4.81 1.92
N VAL A 112 -12.49 -4.80 1.16
CA VAL A 112 -12.41 -4.28 -0.21
C VAL A 112 -11.58 -5.22 -1.08
N PRO A 113 -11.96 -5.48 -2.35
CA PRO A 113 -11.12 -6.27 -3.25
C PRO A 113 -9.78 -5.56 -3.52
N LEU A 114 -8.73 -6.33 -3.82
CA LEU A 114 -7.45 -5.73 -4.24
C LEU A 114 -7.56 -5.23 -5.67
N LYS A 115 -7.05 -4.02 -5.95
CA LYS A 115 -7.16 -3.41 -7.29
C LYS A 115 -6.43 -4.19 -8.38
N PHE A 116 -5.26 -4.74 -8.04
CA PHE A 116 -4.44 -5.50 -8.98
C PHE A 116 -4.15 -6.86 -8.38
N ASP A 117 -5.13 -7.75 -8.47
CA ASP A 117 -4.92 -9.18 -8.27
C ASP A 117 -4.24 -9.75 -9.53
N GLY A 118 -3.35 -10.73 -9.34
CA GLY A 118 -2.32 -11.17 -10.30
C GLY A 118 -2.79 -11.79 -11.63
N GLY A 119 -4.03 -11.54 -12.08
CA GLY A 119 -4.61 -12.14 -13.27
C GLY A 119 -5.49 -11.24 -14.15
N HIS A 120 -5.67 -9.93 -13.86
CA HIS A 120 -6.72 -9.16 -14.56
C HIS A 120 -6.36 -7.76 -15.06
N GLN A 121 -5.11 -7.45 -15.41
CA GLN A 121 -4.81 -6.22 -16.16
C GLN A 121 -3.70 -6.40 -17.19
N ARG A 122 -4.09 -6.73 -18.43
CA ARG A 122 -3.31 -6.43 -19.65
C ARG A 122 -4.00 -5.42 -20.58
N LYS A 123 -5.21 -4.93 -20.25
CA LYS A 123 -6.02 -4.16 -21.21
C LYS A 123 -5.96 -2.63 -21.06
N ASP A 124 -5.64 -2.10 -19.88
CA ASP A 124 -5.85 -0.65 -19.66
C ASP A 124 -4.66 0.23 -20.03
N GLN A 125 -3.47 -0.34 -20.25
CA GLN A 125 -2.29 0.42 -20.69
C GLN A 125 -2.31 0.79 -22.19
N GLN A 126 -3.19 0.20 -23.00
CA GLN A 126 -3.31 0.55 -24.42
C GLN A 126 -4.21 1.76 -24.68
N PHE A 127 -5.17 2.05 -23.80
CA PHE A 127 -6.13 3.14 -24.04
C PHE A 127 -5.55 4.54 -23.79
N ASN A 128 -4.54 4.66 -22.92
CA ASN A 128 -4.05 5.97 -22.48
C ASN A 128 -2.85 6.53 -23.29
N ARG A 129 -2.43 5.84 -24.36
CA ARG A 129 -1.37 6.33 -25.27
C ARG A 129 -1.89 7.19 -26.43
N GLN A 130 -3.19 7.22 -26.68
CA GLN A 130 -3.76 7.88 -27.86
C GLN A 130 -4.28 9.31 -27.63
N THR A 131 -4.25 9.83 -26.40
CA THR A 131 -4.86 11.13 -26.05
C THR A 131 -3.91 12.14 -25.41
N ARG A 132 -2.63 12.18 -25.80
CA ARG A 132 -1.77 13.35 -25.50
C ARG A 132 -1.68 14.26 -26.74
N PRO A 133 -2.32 15.44 -26.76
CA PRO A 133 -2.10 16.41 -27.82
C PRO A 133 -0.64 16.90 -27.79
N LYS A 134 0.00 16.91 -28.97
CA LYS A 134 1.36 17.45 -29.14
C LYS A 134 1.30 18.97 -28.92
N ASN A 135 1.91 19.46 -27.84
CA ASN A 135 2.15 20.89 -27.63
C ASN A 135 3.09 21.41 -28.72
N ILE A 136 2.52 22.13 -29.70
CA ILE A 136 3.25 22.88 -30.71
C ILE A 136 3.48 24.28 -30.14
N TYR A 137 4.59 24.48 -29.44
CA TYR A 137 5.16 25.82 -29.28
C TYR A 137 6.40 25.92 -30.17
N ARG A 138 6.16 26.51 -31.35
CA ARG A 138 7.16 26.91 -32.34
C ARG A 138 7.91 28.11 -31.77
N ARG A 139 9.20 27.92 -31.42
CA ARG A 139 10.13 29.02 -31.11
C ARG A 139 10.23 29.94 -32.34
N GLN A 140 9.85 31.20 -32.20
CA GLN A 140 10.30 32.26 -33.10
C GLN A 140 11.62 32.82 -32.55
N LYS A 141 12.67 32.70 -33.36
CA LYS A 141 13.79 33.64 -33.45
C LYS A 141 14.06 33.82 -34.94
#